data_AF-A0A914QWI1-F1
#
_entry.id   AF-A0A914QWI1-F1
#
_cell.length_a   1.000
_cell.length_b   1.000
_cell.length_c   1.000
_cell.angle_alpha   90.00
_cell.angle_beta   90.00
_cell.angle_gamma   90.00
#
_symmetry.space_group_name_H-M   'P 1'
#
loop_
_entity.id
_entity.type
_entity.pdbx_description
1 polymer ?
#
loop_
_entity_poly.entity_id
_entity_poly.type
_entity_poly.pdbx_seq_one_letter_code
_entity_poly.pdbx_strand_id
1 'polypeptide(L)'
;MSLAKQNIEAKSDLIEAVISLYDISPEEVKTASKFKSFVNNFVGIYSRKRETVRTRLNRLKAGVDKLTETRDAVAKMQKKAAKKSKLLAEKQADADKALAEITQSMTGATDQKTDMEQLKFEREKENVKIEEQKKLIDEQLKEVEPLLQGAREASST
;
A
#
# COMPACT_ATOMS: atom_id res chain seq x y z
N MET A 1 19.58 -28.95 -59.00
CA MET A 1 18.72 -28.39 -57.94
C MET A 1 19.38 -27.14 -57.42
N SER A 2 18.77 -26.00 -57.73
CA SER A 2 19.37 -24.67 -57.70
C SER A 2 19.54 -24.12 -56.28
N LEU A 3 20.67 -23.45 -56.05
CA LEU A 3 21.03 -22.69 -54.83
C LEU A 3 19.96 -21.65 -54.45
N ALA A 4 19.03 -21.31 -55.36
CA ALA A 4 17.89 -20.44 -55.12
C ALA A 4 16.90 -20.96 -54.06
N LYS A 5 16.81 -22.28 -53.80
CA LYS A 5 15.87 -22.82 -52.79
C LYS A 5 16.27 -22.55 -51.34
N GLN A 6 17.47 -22.05 -51.07
CA GLN A 6 17.97 -21.86 -49.69
C GLN A 6 18.05 -20.42 -49.21
N ASN A 7 17.57 -19.44 -50.00
CA ASN A 7 17.52 -18.02 -49.63
C ASN A 7 18.83 -17.49 -49.01
N ILE A 8 19.96 -17.89 -49.62
CA ILE A 8 21.29 -17.41 -49.29
C ILE A 8 21.65 -16.36 -50.33
N GLU A 9 21.58 -15.09 -49.94
CA GLU A 9 22.10 -13.98 -50.72
C GLU A 9 23.64 -14.05 -50.66
N ALA A 10 24.24 -14.70 -51.65
CA ALA A 10 25.68 -14.85 -51.70
C ALA A 10 26.29 -13.48 -52.08
N LYS A 11 26.95 -12.83 -51.12
CA LYS A 11 27.75 -11.62 -51.38
C LYS A 11 28.83 -11.93 -52.43
N SER A 12 29.11 -11.01 -53.34
CA SER A 12 30.12 -11.16 -54.41
C SER A 12 31.44 -11.72 -53.88
N ASP A 13 31.92 -11.17 -52.76
CA ASP A 13 33.16 -11.56 -52.10
C ASP A 13 33.22 -13.05 -51.70
N LEU A 14 32.08 -13.64 -51.32
CA LEU A 14 32.01 -15.07 -50.96
C LEU A 14 32.09 -15.95 -52.21
N ILE A 15 31.47 -15.52 -53.31
CA ILE A 15 31.52 -16.24 -54.58
C ILE A 15 32.96 -16.20 -55.12
N GLU A 16 33.60 -15.03 -55.07
CA GLU A 16 35.00 -14.84 -55.47
C GLU A 16 35.96 -15.67 -54.61
N ALA A 17 35.74 -15.73 -53.29
CA ALA A 17 36.56 -16.57 -52.39
C ALA A 17 36.40 -18.07 -52.68
N VAL A 18 35.19 -18.52 -53.01
CA VAL A 18 34.91 -19.93 -53.34
C VAL A 18 35.49 -20.32 -54.71
N ILE A 19 35.48 -19.40 -55.68
CA ILE A 19 36.15 -19.59 -56.98
C ILE A 19 37.66 -19.66 -56.80
N SER A 20 38.24 -18.70 -56.05
CA SER A 20 39.67 -18.69 -55.74
C SER A 20 40.12 -19.99 -55.03
N LEU A 21 39.29 -20.52 -54.15
CA LEU A 21 39.56 -21.80 -53.47
C LEU A 21 39.57 -22.98 -54.45
N TYR A 22 38.69 -22.97 -55.46
CA TYR A 22 38.69 -23.99 -56.51
C TYR A 22 39.95 -23.94 -57.37
N ASP A 23 40.40 -22.72 -57.72
CA ASP A 23 41.59 -22.52 -58.57
C ASP A 23 42.88 -22.99 -57.88
N ILE A 24 42.99 -22.79 -56.56
CA ILE A 24 44.14 -23.19 -55.72
C ILE A 24 44.11 -24.68 -55.34
N SER A 25 42.97 -25.36 -55.52
CA SER A 25 42.83 -26.76 -55.12
C SER A 25 43.71 -27.71 -55.97
N PRO A 26 44.17 -28.84 -55.43
CA PRO A 26 44.92 -29.85 -56.21
C PRO A 26 44.11 -30.42 -57.39
N GLU A 27 44.75 -30.76 -58.51
CA GLU A 27 44.05 -31.26 -59.71
C GLU A 27 43.26 -32.55 -59.46
N GLU A 28 43.68 -33.37 -58.50
CA GLU A 28 42.99 -34.60 -58.13
C GLU A 28 41.58 -34.35 -57.53
N VAL A 29 41.32 -33.12 -57.06
CA VAL A 29 40.05 -32.72 -56.45
C VAL A 29 39.26 -31.70 -57.27
N LYS A 30 39.81 -31.18 -58.39
CA LYS A 30 39.13 -30.21 -59.28
C LYS A 30 38.00 -30.80 -60.15
N THR A 31 37.48 -31.98 -59.82
CA THR A 31 36.32 -32.51 -60.52
C THR A 31 35.03 -31.76 -60.12
N ALA A 32 34.19 -31.40 -61.10
CA ALA A 32 32.92 -30.70 -60.86
C ALA A 32 32.02 -31.40 -59.82
N SER A 33 32.03 -32.74 -59.76
CA SER A 33 31.28 -33.51 -58.76
C SER A 33 31.76 -33.29 -57.31
N LYS A 34 33.09 -33.21 -57.12
CA LYS A 34 33.71 -32.97 -55.81
C LYS A 34 33.46 -31.53 -55.35
N PHE A 35 33.62 -30.56 -56.25
CA PHE A 35 33.35 -29.15 -55.95
C PHE A 35 31.87 -28.90 -55.59
N LYS A 36 30.94 -29.50 -56.34
CA LYS A 36 29.51 -29.45 -56.01
C LYS A 36 29.22 -30.07 -54.63
N SER A 37 29.87 -31.18 -54.31
CA SER A 37 29.75 -31.81 -52.99
C SER A 37 30.31 -30.93 -51.88
N PHE A 38 31.43 -30.24 -52.11
CA PHE A 38 32.00 -29.26 -51.20
C PHE A 38 31.02 -28.10 -50.92
N VAL A 39 30.50 -27.46 -51.97
CA VAL A 39 29.54 -26.35 -51.84
C VAL A 39 28.31 -26.79 -51.06
N ASN A 40 27.75 -27.96 -51.37
CA ASN A 40 26.59 -28.49 -50.64
C ASN A 40 26.90 -28.75 -49.16
N ASN A 41 28.07 -29.31 -48.84
CA ASN A 41 28.50 -29.53 -47.46
C ASN A 41 28.70 -28.20 -46.72
N PHE A 42 29.37 -27.23 -47.34
CA PHE A 42 29.58 -25.91 -46.77
C PHE A 42 28.25 -25.23 -46.44
N VAL A 43 27.33 -25.21 -47.41
CA VAL A 43 25.99 -24.63 -47.26
C VAL A 43 25.21 -25.34 -46.14
N GLY A 44 25.31 -26.67 -46.05
CA GLY A 44 24.70 -27.46 -44.98
C GLY A 44 25.24 -27.10 -43.59
N ILE A 45 26.57 -27.02 -43.44
CA ILE A 45 27.23 -26.64 -42.19
C ILE A 45 26.89 -25.20 -41.81
N TYR A 46 26.96 -24.27 -42.76
CA TYR A 46 26.63 -22.86 -42.56
C TYR A 46 25.20 -22.70 -42.07
N SER A 47 24.24 -23.37 -42.71
CA SER A 47 22.83 -23.31 -42.33
C SER A 47 22.60 -23.82 -40.91
N ARG A 48 23.23 -24.96 -40.54
CA ARG A 48 23.14 -25.51 -39.17
C ARG A 48 23.74 -24.56 -38.12
N LYS A 49 24.91 -23.98 -38.40
CA LYS A 49 25.56 -23.01 -37.49
C LYS A 49 24.72 -21.76 -37.35
N ARG A 50 24.20 -21.22 -38.46
CA ARG A 50 23.33 -20.04 -38.47
C ARG A 50 22.06 -20.29 -37.65
N GLU A 51 21.45 -21.46 -37.78
CA GLU A 51 20.25 -21.78 -37.03
C GLU A 51 20.52 -21.95 -35.53
N THR A 52 21.67 -22.52 -35.17
CA THR A 52 22.11 -22.61 -33.77
C THR A 52 22.28 -21.21 -33.15
N VAL A 53 22.94 -20.29 -33.87
CA VAL A 53 23.12 -18.89 -33.42
C VAL A 53 21.77 -18.18 -33.31
N ARG A 54 20.90 -18.34 -34.31
CA ARG A 54 19.55 -17.75 -34.32
C ARG A 54 18.73 -18.23 -33.12
N THR A 55 18.73 -19.55 -32.85
CA THR A 55 18.03 -20.13 -31.71
C THR A 55 18.55 -19.57 -30.39
N ARG A 56 19.88 -19.46 -30.24
CA ARG A 56 20.50 -18.87 -29.04
C ARG A 56 20.13 -17.40 -28.87
N LEU A 57 20.12 -16.62 -29.96
CA LEU A 57 19.73 -15.22 -29.95
C LEU A 57 18.26 -15.06 -29.55
N ASN A 58 17.37 -15.88 -30.10
CA ASN A 58 15.95 -15.86 -29.75
C ASN A 58 15.73 -16.18 -28.27
N ARG A 59 16.43 -17.19 -27.74
CA ARG A 59 16.36 -17.53 -26.31
C ARG A 59 16.86 -16.38 -25.43
N LEU A 60 17.96 -15.74 -25.82
CA LEU A 60 18.50 -14.59 -25.09
C LEU A 60 17.52 -13.42 -25.10
N LYS A 61 16.97 -13.10 -26.28
CA LYS A 61 15.98 -12.03 -26.44
C LYS A 61 14.75 -12.28 -25.57
N ALA A 62 14.17 -13.48 -25.62
CA ALA A 62 13.05 -13.85 -24.76
C ALA A 62 13.38 -13.73 -23.27
N GLY A 63 14.60 -14.11 -22.86
CA GLY A 63 15.08 -13.94 -21.49
C GLY A 63 15.17 -12.47 -21.06
N VAL A 64 15.75 -11.62 -21.92
CA VAL A 64 15.86 -10.16 -21.67
C VAL A 64 14.47 -9.51 -21.61
N ASP A 65 13.57 -9.89 -22.51
CA ASP A 65 12.19 -9.40 -22.52
C ASP A 65 11.48 -9.76 -21.21
N LYS A 66 11.64 -11.00 -20.73
CA LYS A 66 11.05 -11.45 -19.45
C LYS A 66 11.64 -10.73 -18.24
N LEU A 67 12.95 -10.48 -18.23
CA LEU A 67 13.60 -9.69 -17.19
C LEU A 67 13.07 -8.25 -17.17
N THR A 68 12.90 -7.66 -18.34
CA THR A 68 12.36 -6.29 -18.49
C THR A 68 10.92 -6.22 -18.00
N GLU A 69 10.08 -7.16 -18.39
CA GLU A 69 8.68 -7.26 -17.91
C GLU A 69 8.62 -7.39 -16.39
N THR A 70 9.48 -8.24 -15.80
CA THR A 70 9.54 -8.45 -14.36
C THR A 70 9.98 -7.18 -13.64
N ARG A 71 11.01 -6.50 -14.15
CA ARG A 71 11.48 -5.21 -13.60
C ARG A 71 10.35 -4.18 -13.57
N ASP A 72 9.62 -4.06 -14.68
CA ASP A 72 8.55 -3.06 -14.81
C ASP A 72 7.36 -3.41 -13.89
N ALA A 73 7.03 -4.70 -13.75
CA ALA A 73 6.03 -5.18 -12.80
C ALA A 73 6.42 -4.87 -11.34
N VAL A 74 7.67 -5.10 -10.97
CA VAL A 74 8.21 -4.77 -9.63
C VAL A 74 8.15 -3.26 -9.39
N ALA A 75 8.59 -2.44 -10.34
CA ALA A 75 8.53 -0.98 -10.23
C ALA A 75 7.08 -0.47 -10.04
N LYS A 76 6.12 -1.05 -10.78
CA LYS A 76 4.70 -0.75 -10.63
C LYS A 76 4.18 -1.16 -9.25
N MET A 77 4.61 -2.32 -8.74
CA MET A 77 4.21 -2.83 -7.43
C MET A 77 4.76 -1.94 -6.30
N GLN A 78 6.04 -1.56 -6.37
CA GLN A 78 6.66 -0.63 -5.42
C GLN A 78 5.95 0.72 -5.39
N LYS A 79 5.63 1.30 -6.55
CA LYS A 79 4.88 2.56 -6.62
C LYS A 79 3.49 2.45 -6.00
N LYS A 80 2.79 1.32 -6.21
CA LYS A 80 1.49 1.05 -5.57
C LYS A 80 1.63 0.87 -4.05
N ALA A 81 2.65 0.15 -3.61
CA ALA A 81 2.92 -0.08 -2.19
C ALA A 81 3.23 1.23 -1.46
N ALA A 82 4.08 2.09 -2.04
CA ALA A 82 4.39 3.41 -1.48
C ALA A 82 3.13 4.28 -1.32
N LYS A 83 2.26 4.32 -2.34
CA LYS A 83 0.99 5.05 -2.27
C LYS A 83 0.07 4.49 -1.18
N LYS A 84 -0.09 3.16 -1.10
CA LYS A 84 -0.92 2.52 -0.09
C LYS A 84 -0.38 2.72 1.32
N SER A 85 0.94 2.65 1.51
CA SER A 85 1.59 2.90 2.79
C SER A 85 1.34 4.33 3.27
N LYS A 86 1.47 5.33 2.39
CA LYS A 86 1.15 6.73 2.72
C LYS A 86 -0.32 6.89 3.13
N LEU A 87 -1.25 6.35 2.34
CA LEU A 87 -2.68 6.42 2.65
C LEU A 87 -3.02 5.72 3.96
N LEU A 88 -2.40 4.57 4.24
CA LEU A 88 -2.60 3.84 5.49
C LEU A 88 -2.12 4.65 6.69
N ALA A 89 -0.93 5.27 6.59
CA ALA A 89 -0.41 6.13 7.65
C ALA A 89 -1.31 7.35 7.91
N GLU A 90 -1.83 7.98 6.85
CA GLU A 90 -2.81 9.07 6.98
C GLU A 90 -4.09 8.59 7.68
N LYS A 91 -4.64 7.44 7.27
CA LYS A 91 -5.86 6.89 7.89
C LYS A 91 -5.66 6.44 9.33
N GLN A 92 -4.48 5.92 9.66
CA GLN A 92 -4.14 5.58 11.03
C GLN A 92 -4.05 6.84 11.90
N ALA A 93 -3.39 7.89 11.41
CA ALA A 93 -3.31 9.17 12.12
C ALA A 93 -4.69 9.80 12.34
N ASP A 94 -5.59 9.74 11.34
CA ASP A 94 -6.98 10.18 11.47
C ASP A 94 -7.71 9.40 12.58
N ALA A 95 -7.55 8.07 12.60
CA ALA A 95 -8.18 7.19 13.59
C ALA A 95 -7.64 7.43 15.01
N ASP A 96 -6.33 7.57 15.15
CA ASP A 96 -5.66 7.85 16.42
C ASP A 96 -6.12 9.20 17.00
N LYS A 97 -6.28 10.21 16.13
CA LYS A 97 -6.85 11.52 16.52
C LYS A 97 -8.28 11.40 17.02
N ALA A 98 -9.13 10.65 16.31
CA ALA A 98 -10.51 10.42 16.72
C ALA A 98 -10.60 9.69 18.07
N LEU A 99 -9.73 8.68 18.29
CA LEU A 99 -9.65 7.99 19.56
C LEU A 99 -9.22 8.93 20.69
N ALA A 100 -8.23 9.80 20.46
CA ALA A 100 -7.80 10.79 21.45
C ALA A 100 -8.92 11.77 21.82
N GLU A 101 -9.69 12.25 20.84
CA GLU A 101 -10.85 13.14 21.08
C GLU A 101 -11.97 12.42 21.88
N ILE A 102 -12.23 11.14 21.59
CA ILE A 102 -13.17 10.32 22.36
C ILE A 102 -12.67 10.13 23.78
N THR A 103 -11.39 9.79 23.97
CA THR A 103 -10.81 9.65 25.31
C THR A 103 -10.94 10.94 26.10
N GLN A 104 -10.57 12.08 25.50
CA GLN A 104 -10.67 13.38 26.15
C GLN A 104 -12.12 13.70 26.56
N SER A 105 -13.07 13.46 25.66
CA SER A 105 -14.50 13.67 25.93
C SER A 105 -15.02 12.76 27.04
N MET A 106 -14.58 11.49 27.06
CA MET A 106 -14.95 10.52 28.08
C MET A 106 -14.39 10.89 29.47
N THR A 107 -13.13 11.35 29.54
CA THR A 107 -12.55 11.89 30.78
C THR A 107 -13.32 13.12 31.26
N GLY A 108 -13.57 14.12 30.40
CA GLY A 108 -14.29 15.32 30.82
C GLY A 108 -15.73 15.05 31.26
N ALA A 109 -16.43 14.10 30.63
CA ALA A 109 -17.75 13.66 31.08
C ALA A 109 -17.71 12.93 32.43
N THR A 110 -16.64 12.18 32.70
CA THR A 110 -16.43 11.51 33.99
C THR A 110 -16.17 12.53 35.09
N ASP A 111 -15.30 13.51 34.85
CA ASP A 111 -14.99 14.58 35.79
C ASP A 111 -16.26 15.38 36.13
N GLN A 112 -17.03 15.79 35.11
CA GLN A 112 -18.32 16.46 35.31
C GLN A 112 -19.31 15.63 36.14
N LYS A 113 -19.34 14.31 35.93
CA LYS A 113 -20.20 13.43 36.71
C LYS A 113 -19.77 13.41 38.18
N THR A 114 -18.47 13.30 38.45
CA THR A 114 -17.92 13.32 39.82
C THR A 114 -18.21 14.66 40.50
N ASP A 115 -17.96 15.78 39.83
CA ASP A 115 -18.25 17.12 40.36
C ASP A 115 -19.74 17.28 40.70
N MET A 116 -20.63 16.78 39.83
CA MET A 116 -22.07 16.83 40.04
C MET A 116 -22.54 15.94 41.19
N GLU A 117 -21.94 14.76 41.38
CA GLU A 117 -22.21 13.89 42.53
C GLU A 117 -21.77 14.55 43.84
N GLN A 118 -20.61 15.21 43.84
CA GLN A 118 -20.12 15.95 45.00
C GLN A 118 -21.02 17.14 45.35
N LEU A 119 -21.43 17.94 44.35
CA LEU A 119 -22.38 19.03 44.52
C LEU A 119 -23.72 18.56 45.10
N LYS A 120 -24.25 17.43 44.61
CA LYS A 120 -25.48 16.83 45.16
C LYS A 120 -25.32 16.47 46.63
N PHE A 121 -24.20 15.86 47.00
CA PHE A 121 -23.92 15.49 48.39
C PHE A 121 -23.85 16.72 49.30
N GLU A 122 -23.15 17.77 48.87
CA GLU A 122 -23.06 19.04 49.63
C GLU A 122 -24.43 19.68 49.80
N ARG A 123 -25.25 19.71 48.74
CA ARG A 123 -26.63 20.23 48.79
C ARG A 123 -27.52 19.45 49.73
N GLU A 124 -27.45 18.12 49.73
CA GLU A 124 -28.25 17.30 50.64
C GLU A 124 -27.89 17.60 52.10
N LYS A 125 -26.59 17.70 52.40
CA LYS A 125 -26.11 18.05 53.75
C LYS A 125 -26.57 19.43 54.19
N GLU A 126 -26.56 20.40 53.28
CA GLU A 126 -27.04 21.75 53.56
C GLU A 126 -28.56 21.79 53.76
N ASN A 127 -29.31 21.01 52.97
CA ASN A 127 -30.75 20.91 53.09
C ASN A 127 -31.17 20.32 54.45
N VAL A 128 -30.48 19.27 54.92
CA VAL A 128 -30.70 18.72 56.28
C VAL A 128 -30.52 19.79 57.36
N LYS A 129 -29.46 20.61 57.27
CA LYS A 129 -29.23 21.70 58.23
C LYS A 129 -30.33 22.76 58.19
N ILE A 130 -30.79 23.12 56.98
CA ILE A 130 -31.90 24.08 56.81
C ILE A 130 -33.18 23.50 57.43
N GLU A 131 -33.47 22.21 57.21
CA GLU A 131 -34.64 21.54 57.77
C GLU A 131 -34.59 21.51 59.32
N GLU A 132 -33.42 21.23 59.91
CA GLU A 132 -33.18 21.29 61.35
C GLU A 132 -33.38 22.69 61.91
N GLN A 133 -32.80 23.71 61.27
CA GLN A 133 -32.96 25.11 61.66
C GLN A 133 -34.42 25.56 61.55
N LYS A 134 -35.12 25.13 60.50
CA LYS A 134 -36.52 25.46 60.28
C LYS A 134 -37.40 24.84 61.36
N LYS A 135 -37.17 23.59 61.75
CA LYS A 135 -37.87 22.96 62.89
C LYS A 135 -37.65 23.72 64.19
N LEU A 136 -36.41 24.14 64.47
CA LEU A 136 -36.09 24.94 65.66
C LEU A 136 -36.84 26.28 65.64
N ILE A 137 -36.86 26.95 64.49
CA ILE A 137 -37.58 28.22 64.30
C ILE A 137 -39.10 28.01 64.46
N ASP A 138 -39.67 26.94 63.91
CA ASP A 138 -41.09 26.62 64.04
C ASP A 138 -41.48 26.28 65.49
N GLU A 139 -40.61 25.60 66.24
CA GLU A 139 -40.79 25.37 67.69
C GLU A 139 -40.75 26.68 68.46
N GLN A 140 -39.75 27.53 68.21
CA GLN A 140 -39.66 28.87 68.82
C GLN A 140 -40.87 29.74 68.46
N LEU A 141 -41.34 29.69 67.22
CA LEU A 141 -42.56 30.39 66.79
C LEU A 141 -43.77 29.90 67.57
N LYS A 142 -43.97 28.59 67.72
CA LYS A 142 -45.09 28.03 68.52
C LYS A 142 -45.08 28.47 69.97
N GLU A 143 -43.91 28.67 70.58
CA GLU A 143 -43.81 29.17 71.96
C GLU A 143 -44.16 30.66 72.06
N VAL A 144 -43.82 31.45 71.04
CA VAL A 144 -43.98 32.91 71.05
C VAL A 144 -45.35 33.33 70.45
N GLU A 145 -45.95 32.51 69.60
CA GLU A 145 -47.25 32.72 68.96
C GLU A 145 -48.40 32.95 69.96
N PRO A 146 -48.57 32.16 71.04
CA PRO A 146 -49.58 32.45 72.07
C PRO A 146 -49.30 33.74 72.86
N LEU A 147 -48.03 34.14 73.05
CA LEU A 147 -47.68 35.41 73.70
C LEU A 147 -48.00 36.61 72.78
N LEU A 148 -47.76 36.47 71.48
CA LEU A 148 -48.13 37.46 70.46
C LEU A 148 -49.65 37.58 70.31
N GLN A 149 -50.36 36.45 70.34
CA GLN A 149 -51.82 36.40 70.25
C GLN A 149 -52.45 37.02 71.50
N GLY A 150 -51.95 36.69 72.70
CA GLY A 150 -52.36 37.33 73.95
C GLY A 150 -52.03 38.82 74.02
N ALA A 151 -50.87 39.27 73.50
CA ALA A 151 -50.53 40.69 73.42
C ALA A 151 -51.41 41.45 72.41
N ARG A 152 -51.78 40.82 71.28
CA ARG A 152 -52.72 41.40 70.31
C ARG A 152 -54.13 41.51 70.87
N GLU A 153 -54.61 40.49 71.56
CA GLU A 153 -55.92 40.50 72.23
C GLU A 153 -55.97 41.53 73.36
N ALA A 154 -54.91 41.66 74.15
CA ALA A 154 -54.80 42.68 75.20
C ALA A 154 -54.69 44.12 74.66
N SER A 155 -54.23 44.32 73.42
CA SER A 155 -54.20 45.63 72.76
C SER A 155 -55.49 45.96 71.98
N SER A 156 -56.40 45.00 71.84
CA SER A 156 -57.70 45.14 71.16
C SER A 156 -58.87 45.31 72.15
N THR A 157 -58.57 45.51 73.44
CA THR A 157 -59.50 45.95 74.48
C THR A 157 -59.20 47.40 74.83
#